data_AF-A0A931RBT9-F1
#
_entry.id   AF-A0A931RBT9-F1
#
_cell.length_a   1.000
_cell.length_b   1.000
_cell.length_c   1.000
_cell.angle_alpha   90.00
_cell.angle_beta   90.00
_cell.angle_gamma   90.00
#
_symmetry.space_group_name_H-M   'P 1'
#
loop_
_entity.id
_entity.type
_entity.pdbx_description
1 polymer ?
#
loop_
_entity_poly.entity_id
_entity_poly.type
_entity_poly.pdbx_seq_one_letter_code
_entity_poly.pdbx_strand_id
1 'polypeptide(L)' 'MQSELYGTQLQGIDYKDIETLKRFLNPHGKIMPRRRTGLSAANQRALSQAIKRARYLALLPYIIR' A
#
# COMPACT_ATOMS: atom_id res chain seq x y z
N MET A 1 13.09 -2.27 13.62
CA MET A 1 11.69 -1.87 13.94
C MET A 1 10.95 -1.44 12.68
N GLN A 2 9.82 -2.08 12.36
CA GLN A 2 8.97 -2.02 11.13
C GLN A 2 9.18 -3.07 10.02
N SER A 3 10.18 -3.95 10.07
CA SER A 3 10.32 -5.05 9.09
C SER A 3 9.56 -6.34 9.48
N GLU A 4 9.02 -6.42 10.70
CA GLU A 4 8.45 -7.66 11.24
C GLU A 4 6.96 -7.89 10.92
N LEU A 5 6.30 -6.99 10.17
CA LEU A 5 4.85 -7.00 10.03
C LEU A 5 4.33 -7.56 8.69
N TYR A 6 5.21 -7.93 7.74
CA TYR A 6 4.79 -8.19 6.36
C TYR A 6 5.51 -9.38 5.69
N GLY A 7 5.76 -10.46 6.43
CA GLY A 7 6.14 -11.76 5.84
C GLY A 7 5.01 -12.43 5.05
N THR A 8 3.81 -11.86 5.08
CA THR A 8 2.60 -12.45 4.52
C THR A 8 2.55 -12.25 3.00
N GLN A 9 2.43 -13.34 2.26
CA GLN A 9 1.94 -13.30 0.89
C GLN A 9 0.58 -12.58 0.90
N LEU A 10 0.55 -11.34 0.40
CA LEU A 10 -0.68 -10.59 0.18
C LEU A 10 -1.42 -11.20 -1.02
N GLN A 11 -2.09 -12.34 -0.79
CA GLN A 11 -2.98 -12.93 -1.78
C GLN A 11 -4.27 -12.10 -1.81
N GLY A 12 -4.55 -11.45 -2.95
CA GLY A 12 -5.81 -10.72 -3.15
C GLY A 12 -5.86 -9.31 -2.57
N ILE A 13 -4.92 -8.44 -2.93
CA ILE A 13 -5.01 -7.01 -2.57
C ILE A 13 -6.13 -6.35 -3.38
N ASP A 14 -7.27 -6.06 -2.75
CA ASP A 14 -8.34 -5.25 -3.34
C ASP A 14 -8.13 -3.75 -3.03
N TYR A 15 -8.59 -2.88 -3.93
CA TYR A 15 -8.59 -1.43 -3.74
C TYR A 15 -9.61 -0.97 -2.67
N LYS A 16 -10.55 -1.84 -2.31
CA LYS A 16 -11.59 -1.60 -1.30
C LYS A 16 -11.09 -1.78 0.13
N ASP A 17 -9.98 -2.49 0.34
CA ASP A 17 -9.41 -2.75 1.65
C ASP A 17 -8.56 -1.57 2.15
N ILE A 18 -9.24 -0.44 2.38
CA ILE A 18 -8.60 0.86 2.69
C ILE A 18 -7.66 0.75 3.90
N GLU A 19 -8.05 0.00 4.93
CA GLU A 19 -7.25 -0.14 6.15
C GLU A 19 -5.89 -0.79 5.88
N THR A 20 -5.87 -1.85 5.06
CA THR A 20 -4.65 -2.52 4.63
C THR A 20 -3.79 -1.59 3.77
N LEU A 21 -4.41 -0.89 2.81
CA LEU A 21 -3.69 0.01 1.91
C LEU A 21 -3.07 1.21 2.63
N LYS A 22 -3.74 1.75 3.66
CA LYS A 22 -3.23 2.87 4.48
C LYS A 22 -1.91 2.52 5.16
N ARG A 23 -1.71 1.26 5.57
CA ARG A 23 -0.47 0.80 6.23
C ARG A 23 0.76 0.88 5.32
N PHE A 24 0.56 0.91 4.01
CA PHE A 24 1.62 1.03 3.01
C PHE A 24 1.82 2.46 2.49
N LEU A 25 1.16 3.44 3.09
CA LEU A 25 1.38 4.86 2.83
C LEU A 25 2.28 5.47 3.91
N ASN A 26 3.09 6.44 3.51
CA ASN A 26 3.79 7.29 4.46
C ASN A 26 2.83 8.36 5.04
N PRO A 27 3.23 9.11 6.07
CA PRO A 27 2.40 10.16 6.67
C PRO A 27 1.93 11.23 5.67
N HIS A 28 2.70 11.47 4.61
CA HIS A 28 2.35 12.41 3.53
C HIS A 28 1.42 11.80 2.48
N GLY A 29 0.91 10.59 2.69
CA GLY A 29 0.02 9.89 1.76
C GLY A 29 0.71 9.29 0.53
N LYS A 30 2.06 9.31 0.42
CA LYS A 30 2.83 8.68 -0.67
C LYS A 30 3.01 7.17 -0.43
N ILE A 31 3.11 6.39 -1.50
CA ILE A 31 3.32 4.93 -1.41
C ILE A 31 4.73 4.66 -0.87
N MET A 32 4.83 3.82 0.16
CA MET A 32 6.12 3.44 0.73
C MET A 32 6.93 2.59 -0.26
N PRO A 33 8.27 2.80 -0.33
CA PRO A 33 9.11 2.03 -1.23
C PRO A 33 9.25 0.58 -0.75
N ARG A 34 9.46 -0.34 -1.69
CA ARG A 34 9.60 -1.78 -1.43
C ARG A 34 10.59 -2.13 -0.31
N ARG A 35 11.72 -1.43 -0.25
CA ARG A 35 12.76 -1.62 0.79
C ARG A 35 12.26 -1.41 2.23
N ARG A 36 11.20 -0.62 2.40
CA ARG A 36 10.56 -0.38 3.70
C ARG A 36 9.41 -1.36 3.97
N THR A 37 8.70 -1.80 2.93
CA THR A 37 7.53 -2.68 3.05
C THR A 37 7.90 -4.16 3.07
N GLY A 38 9.09 -4.54 2.58
CA GLY A 38 9.55 -5.94 2.55
C GLY A 38 8.82 -6.82 1.52
N LEU A 39 7.91 -6.27 0.72
CA LEU A 39 7.07 -7.03 -0.21
C LEU A 39 7.88 -7.64 -1.38
N SER A 40 7.34 -8.70 -1.99
CA SER A 40 7.83 -9.19 -3.28
C SER A 40 7.60 -8.15 -4.39
N ALA A 41 8.35 -8.23 -5.49
CA ALA A 41 8.17 -7.33 -6.62
C ALA A 41 6.78 -7.46 -7.28
N ALA A 42 6.18 -8.66 -7.25
CA ALA A 42 4.81 -8.90 -7.72
C ALA A 42 3.79 -8.19 -6.81
N ASN A 43 3.89 -8.40 -5.48
CA ASN A 43 2.96 -7.82 -4.52
C ASN A 43 3.06 -6.30 -4.48
N GLN A 44 4.26 -5.72 -4.60
CA GLN A 44 4.43 -4.26 -4.67
C GLN A 44 3.74 -3.66 -5.90
N ARG A 45 3.78 -4.35 -7.06
CA ARG A 45 3.09 -3.90 -8.28
C ARG A 45 1.57 -3.97 -8.11
N ALA A 46 1.06 -5.08 -7.60
CA ALA A 46 -0.37 -5.26 -7.30
C ALA A 46 -0.88 -4.21 -6.31
N LEU A 47 -0.15 -4.01 -5.20
CA LEU A 47 -0.43 -2.98 -4.20
C LEU A 47 -0.48 -1.58 -4.82
N SER A 48 0.51 -1.24 -5.66
CA SER A 48 0.56 0.07 -6.30
C SER A 48 -0.63 0.30 -7.23
N GLN A 49 -1.12 -0.73 -7.93
CA GLN A 49 -2.33 -0.64 -8.74
C GLN A 49 -3.58 -0.47 -7.87
N ALA A 50 -3.71 -1.24 -6.80
CA ALA A 50 -4.83 -1.12 -5.85
C ALA A 50 -4.90 0.28 -5.22
N ILE A 51 -3.77 0.82 -4.74
CA ILE A 51 -3.71 2.18 -4.19
C ILE A 51 -4.10 3.23 -5.23
N LYS A 52 -3.62 3.10 -6.48
CA LYS A 52 -3.99 4.04 -7.56
C LYS A 52 -5.49 4.01 -7.85
N ARG A 53 -6.11 2.83 -7.89
CA ARG A 53 -7.56 2.67 -8.04
C ARG A 53 -8.32 3.28 -6.87
N ALA A 54 -7.90 3.00 -5.63
CA ALA A 54 -8.51 3.56 -4.43
C ALA A 54 -8.44 5.09 -4.40
N ARG A 55 -7.32 5.68 -4.85
CA ARG A 55 -7.17 7.14 -4.97
C ARG A 55 -8.06 7.75 -6.05
N TYR A 56 -8.23 7.07 -7.18
CA TYR A 56 -9.14 7.51 -8.23
C TYR A 56 -10.59 7.56 -7.74
N LEU A 57 -10.98 6.62 -6.88
CA LEU A 57 -12.30 6.55 -6.25
C LEU A 57 -12.42 7.41 -4.97
N ALA A 58 -11.46 8.30 -4.71
CA ALA A 58 -11.42 9.16 -3.52
C ALA A 58 -11.40 8.43 -2.16
N LEU A 59 -11.07 7.12 -2.13
CA LEU A 59 -10.95 6.34 -0.88
C LEU A 59 -9.64 6.62 -0.13
N LEU A 60 -8.61 7.06 -0.86
CA LEU A 60 -7.29 7.41 -0.33
C LEU A 60 -6.81 8.75 -0.90
N PRO A 61 -6.12 9.58 -0.10
CA PRO A 61 -5.55 10.82 -0.58
C PRO A 61 -4.31 10.59 -1.46
N TYR A 62 -4.07 11.51 -2.40
CA TYR A 62 -2.83 11.58 -3.16
C TYR A 62 -1.69 12.20 -2.34
N ILE A 63 -2.03 13.22 -1.55
CA ILE A 63 -1.11 14.00 -0.72
C ILE A 63 -1.84 14.36 0.57
N ILE A 64 -1.18 14.18 1.69
CA ILE A 64 -1.60 14.69 3.00
C ILE A 64 -0.58 15.77 3.37
N ARG A 65 -1.06 16.98 3.70
CA ARG A 65 -0.23 18.10 4.14
C ARG A 65 0.02 18.01 5.63
#